data_AF-A0AAT9HFB6-F1
#
_entry.id   AF-A0AAT9HFB6-F1
#
_cell.length_a   1.000
_cell.length_b   1.000
_cell.length_c   1.000
_cell.angle_alpha   90.00
_cell.angle_beta   90.00
_cell.angle_gamma   90.00
#
_symmetry.space_group_name_H-M   'P 1'
#
loop_
_entity.id
_entity.type
_entity.pdbx_description
1 polymer ?
#
loop_
_entity_poly.entity_id
_entity_poly.type
_entity_poly.pdbx_seq_one_letter_code
_entity_poly.pdbx_strand_id
1 'polypeptide(L)'
;MTRDRKRVDGQWALGEREPLNDNERFKRAEDPLLVRERIEKVYAREGFASIPSDDLRGRFRWWGLYTQRRPGIDGGRTATLAPEELDDEYFMLRVRVDGAG
;
A
#
# COMPACT_ATOMS: atom_id res chain seq x y z
N MET A 1 -10.08 -32.74 -26.94
CA MET A 1 -10.58 -32.33 -25.61
C MET A 1 -9.46 -31.59 -24.89
N THR A 2 -9.40 -30.27 -25.05
CA THR A 2 -8.47 -29.41 -24.32
C THR A 2 -8.96 -29.38 -22.87
N ARG A 3 -8.18 -29.89 -21.92
CA ARG A 3 -8.49 -29.76 -20.49
C ARG A 3 -8.57 -28.26 -20.18
N ASP A 4 -9.75 -27.83 -19.76
CA ASP A 4 -9.97 -26.49 -19.21
C ASP A 4 -9.04 -26.35 -17.99
N ARG A 5 -7.99 -25.52 -18.12
CA ARG A 5 -7.00 -25.37 -17.07
C ARG A 5 -7.65 -24.51 -16.00
N LYS A 6 -8.07 -25.16 -14.91
CA LYS A 6 -8.72 -24.53 -13.76
C LYS A 6 -8.03 -23.20 -13.45
N ARG A 7 -8.76 -22.09 -13.57
CA ARG A 7 -8.24 -20.73 -13.33
C ARG A 7 -7.78 -20.63 -11.87
N VAL A 8 -6.61 -20.04 -11.65
CA VAL A 8 -6.04 -19.79 -10.32
C VAL A 8 -6.31 -18.33 -9.99
N ASP A 9 -7.09 -18.08 -8.95
CA ASP A 9 -7.59 -16.75 -8.57
C ASP A 9 -6.94 -16.23 -7.27
N GLY A 10 -6.00 -16.98 -6.66
CA GLY A 10 -5.27 -16.60 -5.45
C GLY A 10 -6.01 -16.95 -4.15
N GLN A 11 -6.95 -17.90 -4.22
CA GLN A 11 -7.82 -18.26 -3.11
C GLN A 11 -7.11 -19.19 -2.12
N TRP A 12 -6.73 -18.66 -0.96
CA TRP A 12 -6.03 -19.43 0.08
C TRP A 12 -6.81 -20.66 0.56
N ALA A 13 -8.14 -20.59 0.60
CA ALA A 13 -9.02 -21.70 0.98
C ALA A 13 -8.96 -22.88 -0.02
N LEU A 14 -8.60 -22.60 -1.28
CA LEU A 14 -8.39 -23.62 -2.31
C LEU A 14 -6.93 -24.11 -2.38
N GLY A 15 -6.09 -23.69 -1.43
CA GLY A 15 -4.65 -24.02 -1.40
C GLY A 15 -3.79 -23.13 -2.31
N GLU A 16 -4.37 -22.12 -2.96
CA GLU A 16 -3.65 -21.20 -3.84
C GLU A 16 -2.93 -20.13 -3.01
N ARG A 17 -1.67 -20.40 -2.63
CA ARG A 17 -0.87 -19.53 -1.75
C ARG A 17 0.17 -18.68 -2.47
N GLU A 18 0.34 -18.87 -3.78
CA GLU A 18 1.31 -18.10 -4.53
C GLU A 18 0.80 -16.67 -4.77
N PRO A 19 1.63 -15.64 -4.52
CA PRO A 19 1.25 -14.26 -4.72
C PRO A 19 1.15 -13.95 -6.22
N LEU A 20 0.00 -13.43 -6.62
CA LEU A 20 -0.32 -13.08 -8.00
C LEU A 20 -0.10 -11.58 -8.29
N ASN A 21 0.06 -10.75 -7.25
CA ASN A 21 0.31 -9.31 -7.38
C ASN A 21 1.35 -8.80 -6.36
N ASP A 22 1.83 -7.57 -6.56
CA ASP A 22 2.82 -6.93 -5.67
C ASP A 22 2.30 -6.79 -4.23
N ASN A 23 1.00 -6.51 -4.05
CA ASN A 23 0.43 -6.39 -2.72
C ASN A 23 0.53 -7.70 -1.94
N GLU A 24 0.31 -8.83 -2.59
CA GLU A 24 0.47 -10.15 -2.00
C GLU A 24 1.93 -10.50 -1.76
N ARG A 25 2.84 -10.12 -2.66
CA ARG A 25 4.28 -10.32 -2.48
C ARG A 25 4.79 -9.62 -1.22
N PHE A 26 4.51 -8.32 -1.06
CA PHE A 26 5.05 -7.59 0.09
C PHE A 26 4.38 -8.02 1.41
N LYS A 27 3.10 -8.40 1.40
CA LYS A 27 2.39 -8.97 2.57
C LYS A 27 2.93 -10.34 2.97
N ARG A 28 3.39 -11.14 2.01
CA ARG A 28 4.03 -12.44 2.27
C ARG A 28 5.42 -12.26 2.86
N ALA A 29 6.14 -11.22 2.45
CA ALA A 29 7.50 -10.95 2.90
C ALA A 29 7.58 -10.55 4.39
N GLU A 30 6.63 -9.77 4.88
CA GLU A 30 6.63 -9.27 6.26
C GLU A 30 5.21 -8.90 6.70
N ASP A 31 4.90 -9.07 7.99
CA ASP A 31 3.67 -8.52 8.59
C ASP A 31 3.67 -6.98 8.42
N PRO A 32 2.71 -6.41 7.69
CA PRO A 32 2.65 -4.98 7.41
C PRO A 32 2.57 -4.09 8.66
N LEU A 33 2.09 -4.61 9.81
CA LEU A 33 2.03 -3.85 11.05
C LEU A 33 3.43 -3.53 11.61
N LEU A 34 4.45 -4.32 11.26
CA LEU A 34 5.84 -4.12 11.73
C LEU A 34 6.49 -2.84 11.19
N VAL A 35 5.90 -2.21 10.15
CA VAL A 35 6.38 -0.92 9.63
C VAL A 35 6.43 0.18 10.68
N ARG A 36 5.65 0.07 11.78
CA ARG A 36 5.66 1.03 12.89
C ARG A 36 7.07 1.29 13.44
N GLU A 37 7.86 0.24 13.59
CA GLU A 37 9.22 0.37 14.12
C GLU A 37 10.09 1.23 13.19
N ARG A 38 9.99 1.02 11.88
CA ARG A 38 10.72 1.81 10.88
C ARG A 38 10.22 3.25 10.82
N ILE A 39 8.90 3.46 10.94
CA ILE A 39 8.31 4.81 11.03
C ILE A 39 8.95 5.57 12.20
N GLU A 40 8.93 5.00 13.41
CA GLU A 40 9.38 5.67 14.62
C GLU A 40 10.91 5.87 14.66
N LYS A 41 11.69 4.89 14.19
CA LYS A 41 13.14 4.89 14.34
C LYS A 41 13.91 5.49 13.16
N VAL A 42 13.35 5.45 11.95
CA VAL A 42 14.03 5.85 10.72
C VAL A 42 13.27 6.98 10.03
N TYR A 43 12.07 6.71 9.53
CA TYR A 43 11.38 7.60 8.60
C TYR A 43 10.97 8.94 9.23
N ALA A 44 10.55 8.92 10.50
CA ALA A 44 10.23 10.15 11.23
C ALA A 44 11.45 11.05 11.47
N ARG A 45 12.67 10.52 11.36
CA ARG A 45 13.92 11.26 11.56
C ARG A 45 14.55 11.70 10.25
N GLU A 46 14.50 10.82 9.25
CA GLU A 46 15.17 11.01 7.95
C GLU A 46 14.25 11.67 6.91
N GLY A 47 12.95 11.78 7.18
CA GLY A 47 11.99 12.49 6.34
C GLY A 47 11.40 11.63 5.21
N PHE A 48 10.51 12.24 4.42
CA PHE A 48 9.67 11.54 3.44
C PHE A 48 10.47 10.73 2.41
N ALA A 49 11.58 11.28 1.90
CA ALA A 49 12.40 10.64 0.88
C ALA A 49 13.10 9.35 1.35
N SER A 50 13.17 9.10 2.67
CA SER A 50 13.75 7.87 3.23
C SER A 50 12.82 6.66 3.14
N ILE A 51 11.54 6.85 2.78
CA ILE A 51 10.51 5.81 2.86
C ILE A 51 10.50 4.98 1.56
N PRO A 52 10.73 3.65 1.62
CA PRO A 52 10.60 2.77 0.45
C PRO A 52 9.17 2.75 -0.10
N SER A 53 9.01 2.57 -1.42
CA SER A 53 7.70 2.61 -2.11
C SER A 53 6.67 1.63 -1.53
N ASP A 54 7.09 0.42 -1.16
CA ASP A 54 6.22 -0.61 -0.59
C ASP A 54 5.72 -0.24 0.81
N ASP A 55 6.55 0.45 1.59
CA ASP A 55 6.15 0.98 2.88
C ASP A 55 5.21 2.17 2.68
N LEU A 56 5.60 3.12 1.84
CA LEU A 56 4.87 4.36 1.56
C LEU A 56 3.45 4.11 1.02
N ARG A 57 3.32 3.27 -0.01
CA ARG A 57 2.04 3.01 -0.70
C ARG A 57 1.30 1.79 -0.19
N GLY A 58 2.00 0.89 0.50
CA GLY A 58 1.47 -0.35 1.04
C GLY A 58 1.34 -0.29 2.56
N ARG A 59 2.45 -0.52 3.27
CA ARG A 59 2.46 -0.81 4.72
C ARG A 59 1.92 0.33 5.58
N PHE A 60 2.13 1.59 5.20
CA PHE A 60 1.63 2.77 5.92
C PHE A 60 0.11 2.78 6.07
N ARG A 61 -0.63 2.20 5.11
CA ARG A 61 -2.10 2.14 5.14
C ARG A 61 -2.65 1.33 6.32
N TRP A 62 -1.89 0.37 6.84
CA TRP A 62 -2.28 -0.38 8.05
C TRP A 62 -2.26 0.48 9.31
N TRP A 63 -1.54 1.60 9.30
CA TRP A 63 -1.52 2.61 10.35
C TRP A 63 -2.36 3.84 9.99
N GLY A 64 -3.23 3.74 8.98
CA GLY A 64 -4.10 4.83 8.56
C GLY A 64 -3.38 6.02 7.90
N LEU A 65 -2.12 5.85 7.50
CA LEU A 65 -1.34 6.86 6.80
C LEU A 65 -1.45 6.66 5.28
N TYR A 66 -1.85 7.71 4.58
CA TYR A 66 -2.01 7.72 3.12
C TYR A 66 -1.30 8.93 2.54
N THR A 67 -0.62 8.78 1.41
CA THR A 67 -0.09 9.93 0.66
C THR A 67 -1.24 10.80 0.18
N GLN A 68 -1.07 12.12 0.25
CA GLN A 68 -2.03 13.05 -0.33
C GLN A 68 -1.68 13.36 -1.78
N ARG A 69 -2.67 13.84 -2.55
CA ARG A 69 -2.44 14.26 -3.93
C ARG A 69 -1.66 15.57 -3.96
N ARG A 70 -0.60 15.63 -4.77
CA ARG A 70 0.16 16.85 -5.00
C ARG A 70 -0.73 17.95 -5.62
N PRO A 71 -0.61 19.21 -5.17
CA PRO A 71 -1.33 20.32 -5.78
C PRO A 71 -0.90 20.54 -7.24
N GLY A 72 -1.77 21.18 -8.02
CA GLY A 72 -1.46 21.57 -9.40
C GLY A 72 -1.63 20.47 -10.46
N ILE A 73 -2.14 19.29 -10.09
CA ILE A 73 -2.44 18.21 -11.06
C ILE A 73 -3.90 18.31 -11.51
N ASP A 74 -4.10 18.61 -12.79
CA ASP A 74 -5.43 18.62 -13.42
C ASP A 74 -6.16 17.27 -13.25
N GLY A 75 -7.48 17.33 -13.04
CA GLY A 75 -8.32 16.16 -12.77
C GLY A 75 -8.26 15.11 -13.89
N GLY A 76 -8.14 15.54 -15.15
CA GLY A 76 -8.09 14.68 -16.33
C GLY A 76 -6.84 13.81 -16.44
N ARG A 77 -5.77 14.12 -15.69
CA ARG A 77 -4.51 13.33 -15.73
C ARG A 77 -4.43 12.23 -14.67
N THR A 78 -5.45 12.07 -13.84
CA THR A 78 -5.41 11.13 -12.72
C THR A 78 -5.31 9.67 -13.17
N ALA A 79 -5.90 9.33 -14.32
CA ALA A 79 -5.89 7.97 -14.84
C ALA A 79 -4.63 7.62 -15.66
N THR A 80 -3.79 8.61 -15.97
CA THR A 80 -2.65 8.45 -16.89
C THR A 80 -1.29 8.58 -16.21
N LEU A 81 -1.22 9.27 -15.07
CA LEU A 81 0.01 9.46 -14.32
C LEU A 81 0.33 8.24 -13.47
N ALA A 82 1.63 7.99 -13.28
CA ALA A 82 2.08 6.98 -12.33
C ALA A 82 1.74 7.41 -10.90
N PRO A 83 1.50 6.46 -9.96
CA PRO A 83 1.16 6.78 -8.58
C PRO A 83 2.15 7.72 -7.87
N GLU A 84 3.43 7.64 -8.21
CA GLU A 84 4.51 8.50 -7.71
C GLU A 84 4.48 9.93 -8.20
N GLU A 85 3.87 10.18 -9.36
CA GLU A 85 3.68 11.53 -9.87
C GLU A 85 2.47 12.22 -9.23
N LEU A 86 1.56 11.43 -8.66
CA LEU A 86 0.38 11.92 -7.96
C LEU A 86 0.65 12.30 -6.50
N ASP A 87 1.70 11.77 -5.89
CA ASP A 87 1.96 11.91 -4.46
C ASP A 87 2.60 13.24 -4.08
N ASP A 88 2.14 13.78 -2.97
CA ASP A 88 2.77 14.83 -2.20
C ASP A 88 3.61 14.26 -1.05
N GLU A 89 4.42 15.11 -0.42
CA GLU A 89 5.32 14.74 0.70
C GLU A 89 4.61 14.74 2.07
N TYR A 90 3.30 14.97 2.09
CA TYR A 90 2.48 14.99 3.30
C TYR A 90 1.50 13.80 3.32
N PHE A 91 1.03 13.48 4.53
CA PHE A 91 0.12 12.38 4.76
C PHE A 91 -1.27 12.84 5.18
N MET A 92 -2.30 12.18 4.64
CA MET A 92 -3.61 12.10 5.27
C MET A 92 -3.55 11.00 6.34
N LEU A 93 -3.90 11.36 7.58
CA LEU A 93 -4.01 10.43 8.70
C LEU A 93 -5.48 10.13 9.01
N ARG A 94 -5.85 8.85 8.96
CA ARG A 94 -7.16 8.37 9.39
C ARG A 94 -7.10 7.88 10.83
N VAL A 95 -7.76 8.60 11.74
CA VAL A 95 -7.95 8.16 13.12
C VAL A 95 -9.12 7.15 13.18
N ARG A 96 -8.86 5.97 13.74
CA ARG A 96 -9.91 4.99 14.04
C ARG A 96 -10.61 5.38 15.35
N VAL A 97 -11.92 5.61 15.30
CA VAL A 97 -12.78 5.84 16.47
C VAL A 97 -13.86 4.77 16.49
N ASP A 98 -13.76 3.85 17.44
CA ASP A 98 -14.71 2.76 17.59
C ASP A 98 -15.88 3.19 18.47
N GLY A 99 -17.11 2.88 18.05
CA GLY A 99 -18.31 3.12 18.87
C GLY A 99 -18.71 4.57 19.05
N ALA A 100 -18.35 5.48 18.12
CA ALA A 100 -18.81 6.86 18.12
C ALA A 100 -20.34 6.92 17.92
N GLY A 101 -21.05 6.96 19.05
CA GLY A 101 -22.48 7.17 19.20
C GLY A 101 -22.76 7.95 20.48
#